data_AF-A0A971FGV8-F1
#
_entry.id   AF-A0A971FGV8-F1
#
_cell.length_a   1.000
_cell.length_b   1.000
_cell.length_c   1.000
_cell.angle_alpha   90.00
_cell.angle_beta   90.00
_cell.angle_gamma   90.00
#
_symmetry.space_group_name_H-M   'P 1'
#
loop_
_entity.id
_entity.type
_entity.pdbx_description
1 polymer ?
#
loop_
_entity_poly.entity_id
_entity_poly.type
_entity_poly.pdbx_seq_one_letter_code
_entity_poly.pdbx_strand_id
1 'polypeptide(L)'
;MDYENAQVESCAQGVLEVRQGYLYDGCTLADLYDPLYMPAPLLKAYQALDRVVDRCYRCAKFTSEREGWNISSNNMNNSPHR
;
A
#
# COMPACT_ATOMS: atom_id res chain seq x y z
N MET A 1 -15.80 -5.93 -3.06
CA MET A 1 -15.07 -4.93 -2.26
C MET A 1 -14.59 -5.53 -0.95
N ASP A 2 -15.41 -6.34 -0.29
CA ASP A 2 -15.13 -7.08 0.95
C ASP A 2 -14.14 -8.27 0.79
N TYR A 3 -14.20 -9.02 -0.32
CA TYR A 3 -13.26 -10.13 -0.57
C TYR A 3 -11.79 -9.69 -0.80
N GLU A 4 -11.60 -8.49 -1.37
CA GLU A 4 -10.28 -7.95 -1.67
C GLU A 4 -9.56 -7.48 -0.39
N ASN A 5 -10.30 -6.86 0.54
CA ASN A 5 -9.79 -6.46 1.85
C ASN A 5 -9.32 -7.66 2.68
N ALA A 6 -10.08 -8.77 2.68
CA ALA A 6 -9.67 -9.99 3.38
C ALA A 6 -8.35 -10.59 2.86
N GLN A 7 -8.10 -10.49 1.54
CA GLN A 7 -6.83 -10.94 0.96
C GLN A 7 -5.66 -10.02 1.31
N VAL A 8 -5.89 -8.70 1.35
CA VAL A 8 -4.89 -7.72 1.81
C VAL A 8 -4.55 -7.98 3.28
N GLU A 9 -5.55 -8.20 4.14
CA GLU A 9 -5.38 -8.51 5.56
C GLU A 9 -4.57 -9.79 5.77
N SER A 10 -4.90 -10.87 5.06
CA SER A 10 -4.17 -12.14 5.16
C SER A 10 -2.69 -11.98 4.74
N CYS A 11 -2.43 -11.24 3.65
CA CYS A 11 -1.06 -10.97 3.21
C CYS A 11 -0.30 -10.05 4.18
N ALA A 12 -0.96 -9.05 4.75
CA ALA A 12 -0.38 -8.17 5.76
C ALA A 12 -0.03 -8.94 7.03
N GLN A 13 -0.89 -9.86 7.46
CA GLN A 13 -0.62 -10.72 8.61
C GLN A 13 0.62 -11.58 8.39
N GLY A 14 0.81 -12.14 7.19
CA GLY A 14 2.03 -12.89 6.84
C GLY A 14 3.31 -12.05 6.92
N VAL A 15 3.26 -10.76 6.54
CA VAL A 15 4.40 -9.84 6.74
C VAL A 15 4.70 -9.64 8.22
N LEU A 16 3.66 -9.51 9.06
CA LEU A 16 3.82 -9.33 10.50
C LEU A 16 4.41 -10.57 11.18
N GLU A 17 3.96 -11.77 10.82
CA GLU A 17 4.50 -13.03 11.35
C GLU A 17 5.97 -13.21 11.03
N VAL A 18 6.35 -12.99 9.76
CA VAL A 18 7.75 -13.05 9.33
C VAL A 18 8.59 -12.02 10.08
N ARG A 19 8.08 -10.79 10.23
CA ARG A 19 8.74 -9.72 10.99
C ARG A 19 8.90 -10.08 12.47
N GLN A 20 7.90 -10.69 13.09
CA GLN A 20 7.97 -11.13 14.49
C GLN A 20 9.02 -12.22 14.69
N GLY A 21 9.15 -13.18 13.76
CA GLY A 21 10.19 -14.20 13.82
C GLY A 21 11.59 -13.59 13.87
N TYR A 22 11.89 -12.63 12.99
CA TYR A 22 13.20 -11.98 12.97
C TYR A 22 13.46 -11.05 14.16
N LEU A 23 12.43 -10.38 14.68
CA LEU A 23 12.56 -9.60 15.92
C LEU A 23 12.88 -10.52 17.12
N TYR A 24 12.34 -11.73 17.15
CA TYR A 24 12.64 -12.73 18.19
C TYR A 24 14.08 -13.24 18.12
N ASP A 25 14.64 -13.33 16.90
CA ASP A 25 16.05 -13.65 16.67
C ASP A 25 17.02 -12.50 16.99
N GLY A 26 16.50 -11.36 17.48
CA GLY A 26 17.30 -10.21 17.91
C GLY A 26 17.65 -9.23 16.79
N CYS A 27 17.13 -9.41 15.57
CA CYS A 27 17.25 -8.40 14.52
C CYS A 27 16.48 -7.14 14.91
N THR A 28 17.04 -5.97 14.68
CA THR A 28 16.30 -4.72 14.89
C THR A 28 15.44 -4.39 13.68
N LEU A 29 14.51 -3.46 13.86
CA LEU A 29 13.70 -2.99 12.75
C LEU A 29 14.53 -2.33 11.66
N ALA A 30 15.60 -1.64 12.04
CA ALA A 30 16.52 -1.03 11.10
C ALA A 30 17.18 -2.09 10.21
N ASP A 31 17.63 -3.21 10.80
CA ASP A 31 18.25 -4.31 10.06
C ASP A 31 17.27 -4.99 9.10
N LEU A 32 16.00 -5.12 9.49
CA LEU A 32 14.96 -5.76 8.67
C LEU A 32 14.55 -4.95 7.43
N TYR A 33 14.74 -3.64 7.46
CA TYR A 33 14.44 -2.73 6.34
C TYR A 33 15.70 -2.28 5.59
N ASP A 34 16.88 -2.74 5.99
CA ASP A 34 18.10 -2.52 5.21
C ASP A 34 18.08 -3.41 3.96
N PRO A 35 18.18 -2.86 2.74
CA PRO A 35 18.15 -3.63 1.50
C PRO A 35 19.26 -4.70 1.39
N LEU A 36 20.34 -4.59 2.17
CA LEU A 36 21.40 -5.61 2.25
C LEU A 36 21.07 -6.76 3.19
N TYR A 37 20.28 -6.50 4.24
CA TYR A 37 19.94 -7.48 5.28
C TYR A 37 18.49 -7.97 5.19
N MET A 38 17.70 -7.43 4.25
CA MET A 38 16.31 -7.82 4.07
C MET A 38 16.21 -9.32 3.76
N PRO A 39 15.59 -10.11 4.66
CA PRO A 39 15.48 -11.55 4.45
C PRO A 39 14.61 -11.86 3.23
N ALA A 40 15.03 -12.80 2.39
CA ALA A 40 14.23 -13.23 1.25
C ALA A 40 12.77 -13.62 1.59
N PRO A 41 12.46 -14.22 2.76
CA PRO A 41 11.08 -14.47 3.17
C PRO A 41 10.28 -13.19 3.41
N LEU A 42 10.89 -12.17 4.01
CA LEU A 42 10.25 -10.87 4.25
C LEU A 42 9.97 -10.17 2.92
N LEU A 43 10.94 -10.17 2.00
CA LEU A 43 10.77 -9.60 0.67
C LEU A 43 9.63 -10.29 -0.12
N LYS A 44 9.54 -11.62 -0.05
CA LYS A 44 8.45 -12.37 -0.68
C LYS A 44 7.08 -12.02 -0.10
N ALA A 45 6.99 -11.86 1.21
CA ALA A 45 5.74 -11.45 1.87
C ALA A 45 5.31 -10.04 1.42
N TYR A 46 6.25 -9.10 1.33
CA TYR A 46 5.99 -7.77 0.79
C TYR A 46 5.54 -7.80 -0.68
N GLN A 47 6.19 -8.60 -1.52
CA GLN A 47 5.78 -8.77 -2.93
C GLN A 47 4.39 -9.38 -3.07
N ALA A 48 4.01 -10.32 -2.19
CA ALA A 48 2.69 -10.91 -2.18
C ALA A 48 1.61 -9.87 -1.82
N LEU A 49 1.86 -9.07 -0.77
CA LEU A 49 0.98 -7.97 -0.37
C LEU A 49 0.84 -6.95 -1.51
N ASP A 50 1.95 -6.53 -2.10
CA ASP A 50 1.98 -5.54 -3.19
C ASP A 50 1.17 -6.00 -4.40
N ARG A 51 1.23 -7.29 -4.76
CA ARG A 51 0.40 -7.86 -5.84
C ARG A 51 -1.09 -7.82 -5.53
N VAL A 52 -1.50 -7.97 -4.28
CA VAL A 52 -2.92 -7.86 -3.90
C VAL A 52 -3.35 -6.39 -3.97
N VAL A 53 -2.52 -5.48 -3.43
CA VAL A 53 -2.78 -4.04 -3.46
C VAL A 53 -2.85 -3.50 -4.89
N ASP A 54 -1.92 -3.90 -5.77
CA ASP A 54 -1.95 -3.55 -7.19
C ASP A 54 -3.21 -4.07 -7.87
N ARG A 55 -3.73 -5.25 -7.52
CA ARG A 55 -5.03 -5.70 -8.03
C ARG A 55 -6.18 -4.83 -7.55
N CYS A 56 -6.18 -4.43 -6.27
CA CYS A 56 -7.21 -3.54 -5.70
C CYS A 56 -7.19 -2.16 -6.38
N TYR A 57 -6.00 -1.58 -6.58
CA TYR A 57 -5.82 -0.25 -7.17
C TYR A 57 -5.90 -0.24 -8.71
N ARG A 58 -5.51 -1.31 -9.41
CA ARG A 58 -5.63 -1.42 -10.88
C ARG A 58 -7.05 -1.75 -11.33
N CYS A 59 -7.85 -2.39 -10.47
CA CYS A 59 -9.30 -2.49 -10.66
C CYS A 59 -10.03 -1.14 -10.46
N ALA A 60 -9.47 -0.24 -9.65
CA ALA A 60 -9.87 1.16 -9.70
C ALA A 60 -9.34 1.76 -11.01
N LYS A 61 -10.11 1.57 -12.09
CA LYS A 61 -9.89 2.33 -13.33
C LYS A 61 -9.78 3.80 -12.95
N PHE A 62 -8.59 4.38 -13.08
CA PHE A 62 -8.50 5.83 -13.23
C PHE A 62 -9.38 6.16 -14.43
N THR A 63 -10.55 6.75 -14.17
CA THR A 63 -11.54 7.04 -15.21
C THR A 63 -11.07 8.19 -16.11
N SER A 64 -10.05 8.96 -15.72
CA SER A 64 -9.29 9.85 -16.61
C SER A 64 -8.10 10.52 -15.89
N GLU A 65 -7.02 10.86 -16.62
CA GLU A 65 -6.01 11.86 -16.20
C GLU A 65 -6.62 13.28 -15.98
N ARG A 66 -7.88 13.48 -16.40
CA ARG A 66 -8.58 14.76 -16.38
C ARG A 66 -9.20 15.14 -15.03
N GLU A 67 -9.33 14.22 -14.08
CA GLU A 67 -9.90 14.54 -12.75
C GLU A 67 -8.90 15.21 -11.80
N GLY A 68 -7.59 14.95 -11.97
CA GLY A 68 -6.54 15.59 -11.17
C GLY A 68 -6.45 17.11 -11.36
N TRP A 69 -6.88 17.64 -12.51
CA TRP A 69 -6.83 19.07 -12.79
C TRP A 69 -8.14 19.82 -12.46
N ASN A 70 -9.30 19.15 -12.50
CA ASN A 70 -10.60 19.81 -12.30
C ASN A 70 -10.92 20.17 -10.83
N ILE A 71 -10.29 19.51 -9.85
CA ILE A 71 -10.43 19.87 -8.43
C ILE A 71 -9.69 21.18 -8.12
N SER A 72 -8.60 21.48 -8.84
CA SER A 72 -7.82 22.70 -8.60
C SER A 72 -8.44 23.94 -9.26
N SER A 73 -9.26 23.79 -10.29
CA SER A 73 -9.85 24.92 -11.02
C SER A 73 -11.25 25.32 -10.56
N ASN A 74 -11.98 24.46 -9.83
CA ASN A 74 -13.39 24.72 -9.47
C ASN A 74 -13.59 25.40 -8.10
N ASN A 75 -12.51 25.86 -7.45
CA ASN A 75 -12.54 26.54 -6.15
C ASN A 75 -12.07 28.01 -6.22
N MET A 76 -12.32 28.71 -7.34
CA MET A 76 -12.02 30.14 -7.45
C MET A 76 -13.18 30.98 -8.01
N ASN A 77 -14.34 30.37 -8.23
CA ASN A 77 -15.44 30.96 -9.01
C ASN A 77 -16.82 30.84 -8.32
N ASN A 78 -16.87 30.83 -6.99
CA ASN A 78 -18.09 31.19 -6.27
C ASN A 78 -17.88 32.41 -5.37
N SER A 79 -17.91 33.59 -5.99
CA SER A 79 -18.27 34.83 -5.31
C SER A 79 -19.50 35.38 -6.04
N PRO A 80 -20.70 35.34 -5.44
CA PRO A 80 -21.85 36.02 -6.02
C PRO A 80 -21.67 37.53 -5.80
N HIS A 81 -21.55 38.26 -6.90
CA HIS A 81 -21.75 39.69 -6.92
C HIS A 81 -23.10 40.04 -6.28
N ARG A 82 -23.07 40.93 -5.29
CA ARG A 82 -24.15 41.86 -5.00
C ARG A 82 -23.55 43.24 -4.77
#